data_AF-A0A3C0AJJ9-F1
#
_entry.id   AF-A0A3C0AJJ9-F1
#
_cell.length_a   1.000
_cell.length_b   1.000
_cell.length_c   1.000
_cell.angle_alpha   90.00
_cell.angle_beta   90.00
_cell.angle_gamma   90.00
#
_symmetry.space_group_name_H-M   'P 1'
#
loop_
_entity.id
_entity.type
_entity.pdbx_description
1 polymer ?
#
loop_
_entity_poly.entity_id
_entity_poly.type
_entity_poly.pdbx_seq_one_letter_code
_entity_poly.pdbx_strand_id
1 'polypeptide(L)'
;RNLRRAIERPDDTELLTRHEIQVAPPDLLVTNYSMLEYMMLRPIERSIFQQTRDYFVANPNERFILVLDEAHLYRGAQGTEVAMLIRRLRHRLDLSAQQFQVITTSASFEDGEQATTFAAGLTGTESERFVWINGDKESKVPSQAGDKDLADALAKIPLTGLLAEDAKTRFKSIVSLLNLSSRPITAAKYIIISKGNEAGKARCRVTVLGMVEGGGFVEETMQIGNGREKETENAFLSVVSLDCSDPVAEISACRTQGHVECMTANDAVVSTEKSVHFGLSRILYDILVDFGVTGRLINLTSSTLCNDDLETKAELGAQEIRRLASRLFPDSSPQQAQVATDILVEAASMSRNKPGDTPLLAARVHRFFRGIPGIWACSDPECSALPDEQRGQGVTGKLYVQPRRECECGRRVFELLACRNCGTAMFQAYTQSVRRPTYLWTEDVGEVDDSMDTVVPIHLCLDDPEEVESQDDDSQSTREMYLEPITGRLFQNDVDSGSARQVYIPAEAPAGNRKAGMFEKCPKCNDRFSGISNMATKGDEPFQHLVSAQLMSQPPIP
;
A
#
# COMPACT_ATOMS: atom_id res chain seq x y z
N ARG A 1 -39.33 -26.56 1.49
CA ARG A 1 -38.11 -27.40 1.36
C ARG A 1 -36.95 -26.56 1.87
N ASN A 2 -36.36 -26.89 3.02
CA ASN A 2 -35.16 -26.20 3.53
C ASN A 2 -34.00 -26.51 2.57
N LEU A 3 -33.66 -25.54 1.72
CA LEU A 3 -32.44 -25.56 0.92
C LEU A 3 -31.26 -25.52 1.89
N ARG A 4 -30.61 -26.68 2.10
CA ARG A 4 -29.29 -26.71 2.76
C ARG A 4 -28.30 -26.03 1.82
N ARG A 5 -27.81 -24.85 2.22
CA ARG A 5 -26.90 -24.03 1.40
C ARG A 5 -25.46 -24.55 1.45
N ALA A 6 -25.10 -25.26 2.52
CA ALA A 6 -23.84 -25.98 2.68
C ALA A 6 -24.11 -27.36 3.32
N ILE A 7 -23.19 -28.31 3.11
CA ILE A 7 -23.18 -29.62 3.78
C ILE A 7 -21.98 -29.60 4.75
N GLU A 8 -22.26 -29.39 6.03
CA GLU A 8 -21.26 -29.37 7.10
C GLU A 8 -20.89 -30.79 7.54
N ARG A 9 -19.66 -30.95 8.02
CA ARG A 9 -19.21 -32.14 8.75
C ARG A 9 -19.67 -32.05 10.22
N PRO A 10 -19.78 -33.18 10.93
CA PRO A 10 -20.20 -33.20 12.33
C PRO A 10 -19.35 -32.33 13.28
N ASP A 11 -18.10 -32.07 12.91
CA ASP A 11 -17.11 -31.36 13.72
C ASP A 11 -16.72 -29.98 13.12
N ASP A 12 -17.50 -29.45 12.18
CA ASP A 12 -17.24 -28.10 11.65
C ASP A 12 -17.50 -27.05 12.76
N THR A 13 -16.51 -26.20 12.99
CA THR A 13 -16.50 -25.21 14.09
C THR A 13 -17.01 -23.83 13.66
N GLU A 14 -17.22 -23.62 12.37
CA GLU A 14 -17.59 -22.33 11.79
C GLU A 14 -19.02 -22.36 11.21
N LEU A 15 -19.81 -21.31 11.49
CA LEU A 15 -21.09 -21.09 10.84
C LEU A 15 -20.88 -20.27 9.55
N LEU A 16 -21.12 -20.88 8.40
CA LEU A 16 -20.78 -20.30 7.10
C LEU A 16 -21.85 -19.34 6.56
N THR A 17 -23.11 -19.52 6.94
CA THR A 17 -24.22 -18.74 6.41
C THR A 17 -24.96 -17.94 7.47
N ARG A 18 -25.48 -16.76 7.07
CA ARG A 18 -26.29 -15.91 7.96
C ARG A 18 -27.51 -16.62 8.55
N HIS A 19 -28.08 -17.59 7.83
CA HIS A 19 -29.26 -18.30 8.28
C HIS A 19 -28.93 -19.25 9.42
N GLU A 20 -27.74 -19.87 9.42
CA GLU A 20 -27.26 -20.68 10.55
C GLU A 20 -27.12 -19.80 11.78
N ILE A 21 -26.39 -18.67 11.68
CA ILE A 21 -26.19 -17.71 12.77
C ILE A 21 -27.53 -17.21 13.35
N GLN A 22 -28.54 -16.98 12.49
CA GLN A 22 -29.87 -16.52 12.92
C GLN A 22 -30.69 -17.60 13.66
N VAL A 23 -30.47 -18.87 13.34
CA VAL A 23 -31.16 -20.01 13.96
C VAL A 23 -30.45 -20.42 15.25
N ALA A 24 -29.13 -20.59 15.19
CA ALA A 24 -28.25 -20.96 16.28
C ALA A 24 -27.16 -19.88 16.42
N PRO A 25 -27.26 -18.97 17.41
CA PRO A 25 -26.25 -17.94 17.61
C PRO A 25 -24.89 -18.58 17.94
N PRO A 26 -23.78 -18.11 17.34
CA PRO A 26 -22.46 -18.66 17.59
C PRO A 26 -21.93 -18.28 18.98
N ASP A 27 -21.05 -19.11 19.53
CA ASP A 27 -20.31 -18.81 20.76
C ASP A 27 -19.35 -17.63 20.60
N LEU A 28 -18.77 -17.49 19.40
CA LEU A 28 -17.88 -16.38 19.01
C LEU A 28 -18.44 -15.68 17.77
N LEU A 29 -18.75 -14.39 17.91
CA LEU A 29 -19.22 -13.54 16.81
C LEU A 29 -18.22 -12.44 16.50
N VAL A 30 -17.61 -12.49 15.31
CA VAL A 30 -16.78 -11.38 14.78
C VAL A 30 -17.66 -10.47 13.93
N THR A 31 -17.74 -9.18 14.28
CA THR A 31 -18.55 -8.19 13.55
C THR A 31 -17.96 -6.79 13.71
N ASN A 32 -18.39 -5.85 12.87
CA ASN A 32 -18.07 -4.44 13.05
C ASN A 32 -19.23 -3.69 13.73
N TYR A 33 -18.97 -2.49 14.27
CA TYR A 33 -19.97 -1.72 15.02
C TYR A 33 -21.22 -1.39 14.19
N SER A 34 -21.06 -1.07 12.89
CA SER A 34 -22.18 -0.77 12.00
C SER A 34 -23.09 -1.99 11.83
N MET A 35 -22.52 -3.17 11.61
CA MET A 35 -23.28 -4.41 11.46
C MET A 35 -23.96 -4.82 12.77
N LEU A 36 -23.29 -4.65 13.92
CA LEU A 36 -23.92 -4.86 15.23
C LEU A 36 -25.12 -3.93 15.43
N GLU A 37 -25.00 -2.65 15.06
CA GLU A 37 -26.11 -1.71 15.12
C GLU A 37 -27.28 -2.13 14.23
N TYR A 38 -27.01 -2.56 12.99
CA TYR A 38 -28.05 -3.11 12.12
C TYR A 38 -28.71 -4.36 12.71
N MET A 39 -27.93 -5.29 13.28
CA MET A 39 -28.46 -6.50 13.90
C MET A 39 -29.40 -6.18 15.07
N MET A 40 -29.07 -5.16 15.88
CA MET A 40 -29.90 -4.72 17.01
C MET A 40 -31.27 -4.17 16.58
N LEU A 41 -31.40 -3.67 15.35
CA LEU A 41 -32.62 -3.05 14.83
C LEU A 41 -33.48 -4.01 14.01
N ARG A 42 -32.87 -4.94 13.27
CA ARG A 42 -33.58 -5.80 12.32
C ARG A 42 -34.35 -6.92 13.02
N PRO A 43 -35.61 -7.19 12.60
CA PRO A 43 -36.40 -8.28 13.18
C PRO A 43 -35.79 -9.68 13.03
N ILE A 44 -35.04 -9.91 11.94
CA ILE A 44 -34.51 -11.24 11.60
C ILE A 44 -33.39 -11.70 12.55
N GLU A 45 -32.65 -10.78 13.19
CA GLU A 45 -31.64 -11.10 14.19
C GLU A 45 -32.14 -11.05 15.65
N ARG A 46 -33.45 -10.82 15.87
CA ARG A 46 -34.00 -10.80 17.24
C ARG A 46 -33.80 -12.11 18.00
N SER A 47 -33.83 -13.24 17.30
CA SER A 47 -33.63 -14.57 17.87
C SER A 47 -32.25 -14.72 18.49
N ILE A 48 -31.21 -14.16 17.86
CA ILE A 48 -29.82 -14.19 18.34
C ILE A 48 -29.76 -13.58 19.75
N PHE A 49 -30.14 -12.30 19.88
CA PHE A 49 -30.08 -11.61 21.17
C PHE A 49 -31.02 -12.19 22.22
N GLN A 50 -32.15 -12.77 21.81
CA GLN A 50 -33.08 -13.41 22.72
C GLN A 50 -32.50 -14.70 23.30
N GLN A 51 -31.97 -15.59 22.46
CA GLN A 51 -31.34 -16.83 22.88
C GLN A 51 -30.10 -16.56 23.74
N THR A 52 -29.26 -15.60 23.34
CA THR A 52 -28.09 -15.20 24.13
C THR A 52 -28.49 -14.64 25.50
N ARG A 53 -29.52 -13.78 25.58
CA ARG A 53 -30.04 -13.30 26.87
C ARG A 53 -30.51 -14.46 27.74
N ASP A 54 -31.33 -15.35 27.20
CA ASP A 54 -31.94 -16.43 27.97
C ASP A 54 -30.86 -17.39 28.52
N TYR A 55 -29.77 -17.58 27.77
CA TYR A 55 -28.58 -18.30 28.23
C TYR A 55 -27.91 -17.63 29.44
N PHE A 56 -27.61 -16.33 29.39
CA PHE A 56 -26.94 -15.63 30.50
C PHE A 56 -27.85 -15.44 31.73
N VAL A 57 -29.17 -15.37 31.53
CA VAL A 57 -30.13 -15.38 32.64
C VAL A 57 -30.15 -16.74 33.33
N ALA A 58 -30.08 -17.84 32.58
CA ALA A 58 -30.02 -19.19 33.13
C ALA A 58 -28.66 -19.52 33.78
N ASN A 59 -27.58 -18.87 33.34
CA ASN A 59 -26.21 -19.13 33.76
C ASN A 59 -25.55 -17.87 34.35
N PRO A 60 -25.88 -17.49 35.60
CA PRO A 60 -25.40 -16.23 36.20
C PRO A 60 -23.89 -16.18 36.45
N ASN A 61 -23.22 -17.34 36.46
CA ASN A 61 -21.76 -17.43 36.65
C ASN A 61 -20.97 -17.30 35.34
N GLU A 62 -21.64 -17.37 34.19
CA GLU A 62 -21.00 -17.28 32.88
C GLU A 62 -20.74 -15.83 32.48
N ARG A 63 -19.66 -15.62 31.72
CA ARG A 63 -19.22 -14.28 31.31
C ARG A 63 -19.43 -14.06 29.82
N PHE A 64 -20.07 -12.94 29.49
CA PHE A 64 -20.07 -12.38 28.16
C PHE A 64 -18.79 -11.58 27.95
N ILE A 65 -17.97 -11.98 26.97
CA ILE A 65 -16.72 -11.30 26.63
C ILE A 65 -16.94 -10.41 25.42
N LEU A 66 -16.78 -9.10 25.58
CA LEU A 66 -16.71 -8.14 24.49
C LEU A 66 -15.26 -7.81 24.19
N VAL A 67 -14.79 -8.12 22.98
CA VAL A 67 -13.47 -7.72 22.51
C VAL A 67 -13.63 -6.52 21.57
N LEU A 68 -13.01 -5.38 21.92
CA LEU A 68 -12.94 -4.20 21.07
C LEU A 68 -11.52 -4.06 20.54
N ASP A 69 -11.36 -4.36 19.25
CA ASP A 69 -10.09 -4.18 18.57
C ASP A 69 -9.89 -2.71 18.16
N GLU A 70 -8.65 -2.23 18.25
CA GLU A 70 -8.23 -0.87 17.91
C GLU A 70 -9.12 0.23 18.52
N ALA A 71 -9.35 0.12 19.83
CA ALA A 71 -10.28 0.97 20.55
C ALA A 71 -9.97 2.48 20.39
N HIS A 72 -8.72 2.84 20.11
CA HIS A 72 -8.31 4.22 19.83
C HIS A 72 -8.96 4.87 18.61
N LEU A 73 -9.51 4.08 17.68
CA LEU A 73 -10.26 4.59 16.53
C LEU A 73 -11.62 5.16 16.96
N TYR A 74 -12.17 4.69 18.09
CA TYR A 74 -13.48 5.10 18.59
C TYR A 74 -13.39 6.38 19.45
N ARG A 75 -12.97 7.50 18.85
CA ARG A 75 -12.88 8.81 19.50
C ARG A 75 -13.91 9.79 18.94
N GLY A 76 -14.13 10.90 19.64
CA GLY A 76 -15.05 11.96 19.23
C GLY A 76 -16.51 11.48 19.10
N ALA A 77 -17.19 11.93 18.04
CA ALA A 77 -18.59 11.60 17.79
C ALA A 77 -18.81 10.09 17.59
N GLN A 78 -17.98 9.46 16.75
CA GLN A 78 -18.05 8.02 16.49
C GLN A 78 -17.85 7.20 17.78
N GLY A 79 -16.90 7.60 18.63
CA GLY A 79 -16.69 6.97 19.93
C GLY A 79 -17.93 7.01 20.81
N THR A 80 -18.65 8.13 20.81
CA THR A 80 -19.89 8.30 21.59
C THR A 80 -21.01 7.39 21.08
N GLU A 81 -21.15 7.23 19.76
CA GLU A 81 -22.14 6.33 19.14
C GLU A 81 -21.86 4.88 19.51
N VAL A 82 -20.61 4.43 19.36
CA VAL A 82 -20.19 3.07 19.75
C VAL A 82 -20.40 2.85 21.24
N ALA A 83 -20.10 3.86 22.07
CA ALA A 83 -20.29 3.77 23.51
C ALA A 83 -21.77 3.56 23.89
N MET A 84 -22.69 4.25 23.21
CA MET A 84 -24.12 4.07 23.39
C MET A 84 -24.60 2.72 22.84
N LEU A 85 -24.06 2.26 21.71
CA LEU A 85 -24.36 0.94 21.16
C LEU A 85 -24.01 -0.18 22.14
N ILE A 86 -22.82 -0.14 22.76
CA ILE A 86 -22.40 -1.13 23.76
C ILE A 86 -23.34 -1.14 24.97
N ARG A 87 -23.72 0.05 25.47
CA ARG A 87 -24.70 0.16 26.57
C ARG A 87 -26.06 -0.44 26.20
N ARG A 88 -26.54 -0.19 24.98
CA ARG A 88 -27.78 -0.81 24.47
C ARG A 88 -27.66 -2.33 24.35
N LEU A 89 -26.53 -2.84 23.88
CA LEU A 89 -26.27 -4.27 23.80
C LEU A 89 -26.30 -4.92 25.19
N ARG A 90 -25.56 -4.35 26.16
CA ARG A 90 -25.53 -4.84 27.54
C ARG A 90 -26.93 -4.90 28.16
N HIS A 91 -27.71 -3.84 27.97
CA HIS A 91 -29.09 -3.78 28.44
C HIS A 91 -30.00 -4.78 27.73
N ARG A 92 -29.86 -4.96 26.41
CA ARG A 92 -30.68 -5.89 25.62
C ARG A 92 -30.46 -7.36 26.00
N LEU A 93 -29.24 -7.69 26.44
CA LEU A 93 -28.82 -9.01 26.90
C LEU A 93 -29.02 -9.23 28.41
N ASP A 94 -29.53 -8.23 29.14
CA ASP A 94 -29.76 -8.29 30.60
C ASP A 94 -28.51 -8.71 31.41
N LEU A 95 -27.35 -8.20 31.00
CA LEU A 95 -26.08 -8.58 31.60
C LEU A 95 -25.79 -7.74 32.86
N SER A 96 -25.49 -8.44 33.96
CA SER A 96 -24.95 -7.83 35.17
C SER A 96 -23.50 -7.32 34.97
N ALA A 97 -23.04 -6.48 35.88
CA ALA A 97 -21.66 -5.96 35.84
C ALA A 97 -20.60 -7.07 36.03
N GLN A 98 -20.95 -8.19 36.68
CA GLN A 98 -20.08 -9.35 36.89
C GLN A 98 -20.00 -10.25 35.66
N GLN A 99 -21.08 -10.34 34.89
CA GLN A 99 -21.15 -11.13 33.66
C GLN A 99 -20.51 -10.42 32.47
N PHE A 100 -20.38 -9.09 32.50
CA PHE A 100 -19.82 -8.32 31.39
C PHE A 100 -18.30 -8.12 31.55
N GLN A 101 -17.52 -8.84 30.75
CA GLN A 101 -16.07 -8.70 30.67
C GLN A 101 -15.68 -8.03 29.35
N VAL A 102 -14.77 -7.06 29.41
CA VAL A 102 -14.30 -6.35 28.22
C VAL A 102 -12.80 -6.48 28.05
N ILE A 103 -12.37 -6.71 26.82
CA ILE A 103 -10.97 -6.66 26.39
C ILE A 103 -10.88 -5.59 25.32
N THR A 104 -9.96 -4.64 25.48
CA THR A 104 -9.71 -3.58 24.50
C THR A 104 -8.27 -3.62 24.04
N THR A 105 -8.00 -3.59 22.74
CA THR A 105 -6.65 -3.42 22.20
C THR A 105 -6.47 -1.97 21.74
N SER A 106 -5.24 -1.46 21.78
CA SER A 106 -4.92 -0.13 21.25
C SER A 106 -3.43 0.03 21.03
N ALA A 107 -3.06 0.68 19.92
CA ALA A 107 -1.67 0.99 19.57
C ALA A 107 -1.17 2.38 20.02
N SER A 108 -2.03 3.24 20.56
CA SER A 108 -1.75 4.69 20.68
C SER A 108 -1.89 5.28 22.08
N PHE A 109 -2.09 4.45 23.11
CA PHE A 109 -2.02 4.92 24.48
C PHE A 109 -0.64 4.63 25.07
N GLU A 110 0.05 5.68 25.48
CA GLU A 110 1.33 5.60 26.20
C GLU A 110 1.10 5.51 27.73
N ASP A 111 -0.06 6.00 28.18
CA ASP A 111 -0.44 6.09 29.59
C ASP A 111 -1.62 5.16 29.88
N GLY A 112 -1.39 4.21 30.80
CA GLY A 112 -2.40 3.26 31.25
C GLY A 112 -3.60 3.91 31.94
N GLU A 113 -3.42 5.04 32.63
CA GLU A 113 -4.53 5.73 33.30
C GLU A 113 -5.50 6.35 32.28
N GLN A 114 -4.95 6.98 31.24
CA GLN A 114 -5.75 7.49 30.12
C GLN A 114 -6.44 6.36 29.34
N ALA A 115 -5.74 5.25 29.10
CA ALA A 115 -6.29 4.10 28.40
C ALA A 115 -7.47 3.48 29.16
N THR A 116 -7.32 3.27 30.47
CA THR A 116 -8.36 2.70 31.34
C THR A 116 -9.57 3.62 31.44
N THR A 117 -9.35 4.93 31.59
CA THR A 117 -10.43 5.94 31.60
C THR A 117 -11.20 5.95 30.27
N PHE A 118 -10.48 5.91 29.15
CA PHE A 118 -11.08 5.85 27.83
C PHE A 118 -11.90 4.57 27.63
N ALA A 119 -11.34 3.40 27.96
CA ALA A 119 -12.02 2.12 27.83
C ALA A 119 -13.27 2.04 28.72
N ALA A 120 -13.21 2.56 29.95
CA ALA A 120 -14.34 2.70 30.85
C ALA A 120 -15.45 3.57 30.27
N GLY A 121 -15.10 4.75 29.75
CA GLY A 121 -16.03 5.66 29.09
C GLY A 121 -16.71 5.04 27.86
N LEU A 122 -15.92 4.37 27.01
CA LEU A 122 -16.42 3.69 25.82
C LEU A 122 -17.38 2.55 26.19
N THR A 123 -17.04 1.74 27.18
CA THR A 123 -17.78 0.49 27.46
C THR A 123 -18.90 0.66 28.49
N GLY A 124 -18.93 1.79 29.21
CA GLY A 124 -19.86 2.02 30.31
C GLY A 124 -19.57 1.14 31.53
N THR A 125 -18.29 0.93 31.82
CA THR A 125 -17.80 0.20 33.00
C THR A 125 -16.92 1.12 33.86
N GLU A 126 -16.49 0.64 35.03
CA GLU A 126 -15.67 1.38 35.99
C GLU A 126 -14.18 1.27 35.63
N SER A 127 -13.46 2.40 35.67
CA SER A 127 -12.03 2.48 35.34
C SER A 127 -11.17 1.59 36.25
N GLU A 128 -11.54 1.49 37.53
CA GLU A 128 -10.83 0.72 38.56
C GLU A 128 -10.84 -0.79 38.29
N ARG A 129 -11.73 -1.26 37.40
CA ARG A 129 -11.85 -2.67 37.02
C ARG A 129 -10.98 -3.04 35.82
N PHE A 130 -10.41 -2.07 35.11
CA PHE A 130 -9.51 -2.35 34.01
C PHE A 130 -8.09 -2.61 34.49
N VAL A 131 -7.47 -3.63 33.90
CA VAL A 131 -6.05 -3.92 34.06
C VAL A 131 -5.37 -3.54 32.75
N TRP A 132 -4.46 -2.58 32.82
CA TRP A 132 -3.60 -2.25 31.68
C TRP A 132 -2.53 -3.33 31.53
N ILE A 133 -2.48 -3.94 30.35
CA ILE A 133 -1.46 -4.91 29.97
C ILE A 133 -0.58 -4.24 28.94
N ASN A 134 0.67 -3.94 29.33
CA ASN A 134 1.67 -3.40 28.42
C ASN A 134 2.62 -4.50 27.93
N GLY A 135 3.20 -4.31 26.74
CA GLY A 135 4.31 -5.11 26.25
C GLY A 135 5.58 -4.27 26.18
N ASP A 136 6.71 -4.84 26.58
CA ASP A 136 8.00 -4.22 26.36
C ASP A 136 8.51 -4.60 24.96
N LYS A 137 9.00 -3.61 24.21
CA LYS A 137 9.65 -3.87 22.93
C LYS A 137 11.01 -4.49 23.17
N GLU A 138 11.26 -5.66 22.59
CA GLU A 138 12.56 -6.31 22.65
C GLU A 138 13.46 -5.78 21.52
N SER A 139 14.56 -5.11 21.89
CA SER A 139 15.53 -4.63 20.91
C SER A 139 16.28 -5.80 20.28
N LYS A 140 16.40 -5.80 18.96
CA LYS A 140 17.20 -6.80 18.26
C LYS A 140 18.69 -6.48 18.39
N VAL A 141 19.45 -7.42 18.94
CA VAL A 141 20.91 -7.35 19.10
C VAL A 141 21.55 -8.48 18.28
N PRO A 142 22.64 -8.23 17.52
CA PRO A 142 23.36 -6.94 17.40
C PRO A 142 22.58 -5.88 16.60
N SER A 143 22.86 -4.60 16.84
CA SER A 143 22.30 -3.45 16.11
C SER A 143 23.44 -2.48 15.77
N GLN A 144 23.78 -2.35 14.49
CA GLN A 144 24.86 -1.46 14.03
C GLN A 144 24.73 -1.12 12.54
N ALA A 145 25.57 -0.21 12.04
CA ALA A 145 25.65 0.10 10.61
C ALA A 145 26.11 -1.13 9.82
N GLY A 146 25.59 -1.29 8.60
CA GLY A 146 26.13 -2.24 7.63
C GLY A 146 27.45 -1.73 7.08
N ASP A 147 28.45 -2.61 7.02
CA ASP A 147 29.72 -2.28 6.38
C ASP A 147 29.60 -2.30 4.85
N LYS A 148 30.67 -1.84 4.21
CA LYS A 148 30.74 -1.73 2.75
C LYS A 148 30.75 -3.09 2.05
N ASP A 149 31.35 -4.11 2.65
CA ASP A 149 31.44 -5.45 2.05
C ASP A 149 30.06 -6.12 2.00
N LEU A 150 29.26 -5.95 3.05
CA LEU A 150 27.87 -6.39 3.11
C LEU A 150 27.00 -5.59 2.14
N ALA A 151 27.16 -4.27 2.07
CA ALA A 151 26.44 -3.44 1.11
C ALA A 151 26.74 -3.86 -0.35
N ASP A 152 28.03 -4.12 -0.67
CA ASP A 152 28.48 -4.64 -1.97
C ASP A 152 27.87 -6.01 -2.27
N ALA A 153 27.81 -6.90 -1.28
CA ALA A 153 27.28 -8.25 -1.46
C ALA A 153 25.76 -8.27 -1.67
N LEU A 154 25.01 -7.46 -0.91
CA LEU A 154 23.58 -7.29 -1.07
C LEU A 154 23.25 -6.61 -2.41
N ALA A 155 23.98 -5.57 -2.79
CA ALA A 155 23.75 -4.86 -4.05
C ALA A 155 24.01 -5.70 -5.31
N LYS A 156 24.79 -6.78 -5.20
CA LYS A 156 25.01 -7.75 -6.29
C LYS A 156 23.85 -8.72 -6.48
N ILE A 157 22.91 -8.81 -5.53
CA ILE A 157 21.77 -9.71 -5.61
C ILE A 157 20.72 -9.08 -6.53
N PRO A 158 20.36 -9.72 -7.65
CA PRO A 158 19.26 -9.23 -8.47
C PRO A 158 17.94 -9.50 -7.72
N LEU A 159 17.19 -8.45 -7.42
CA LEU A 159 15.88 -8.57 -6.75
C LEU A 159 14.94 -9.50 -7.52
N THR A 160 14.95 -9.43 -8.85
CA THR A 160 14.19 -10.35 -9.73
C THR A 160 14.62 -11.80 -9.59
N GLY A 161 15.88 -12.07 -9.26
CA GLY A 161 16.38 -13.41 -9.00
C GLY A 161 15.90 -13.97 -7.66
N LEU A 162 15.86 -13.12 -6.62
CA LEU A 162 15.32 -13.47 -5.31
C LEU A 162 13.82 -13.76 -5.35
N LEU A 163 13.10 -13.05 -6.23
CA LEU A 163 11.65 -13.18 -6.46
C LEU A 163 11.28 -14.15 -7.60
N ALA A 164 12.25 -14.84 -8.21
CA ALA A 164 11.99 -15.73 -9.34
C ALA A 164 11.06 -16.89 -8.94
N GLU A 165 10.23 -17.41 -9.85
CA GLU A 165 9.40 -18.60 -9.61
C GLU A 165 10.22 -19.89 -9.51
N ASP A 166 11.38 -19.94 -10.18
CA ASP A 166 12.31 -21.06 -10.14
C ASP A 166 13.16 -21.05 -8.85
N ALA A 167 13.07 -22.13 -8.06
CA ALA A 167 13.78 -22.26 -6.79
C ALA A 167 15.30 -22.17 -6.95
N LYS A 168 15.85 -22.78 -8.01
CA LYS A 168 17.30 -22.78 -8.24
C LYS A 168 17.83 -21.37 -8.47
N THR A 169 17.09 -20.54 -9.19
CA THR A 169 17.39 -19.13 -9.43
C THR A 169 17.36 -18.32 -8.12
N ARG A 170 16.35 -18.55 -7.26
CA ARG A 170 16.28 -17.90 -5.93
C ARG A 170 17.50 -18.24 -5.07
N PHE A 171 17.80 -19.52 -4.90
CA PHE A 171 18.94 -19.98 -4.11
C PHE A 171 20.28 -19.49 -4.68
N LYS A 172 20.44 -19.46 -6.00
CA LYS A 172 21.65 -18.94 -6.64
C LYS A 172 21.87 -17.46 -6.33
N SER A 173 20.79 -16.69 -6.17
CA SER A 173 20.85 -15.25 -5.89
C SER A 173 21.44 -14.92 -4.52
N ILE A 174 21.36 -15.85 -3.56
CA ILE A 174 21.86 -15.64 -2.19
C ILE A 174 23.26 -16.21 -1.92
N VAL A 175 23.88 -16.84 -2.93
CA VAL A 175 25.20 -17.50 -2.77
C VAL A 175 26.28 -16.51 -2.31
N SER A 176 26.21 -15.25 -2.74
CA SER A 176 27.14 -14.20 -2.31
C SER A 176 27.09 -13.92 -0.80
N LEU A 177 25.95 -14.19 -0.15
CA LEU A 177 25.76 -13.94 1.28
C LEU A 177 26.25 -15.10 2.16
N LEU A 178 26.39 -16.31 1.61
CA LEU A 178 26.78 -17.50 2.38
C LEU A 178 28.14 -17.31 3.08
N ASN A 179 29.07 -16.62 2.43
CA ASN A 179 30.40 -16.36 2.96
C ASN A 179 30.46 -15.23 4.00
N LEU A 180 29.38 -14.46 4.15
CA LEU A 180 29.30 -13.35 5.10
C LEU A 180 28.62 -13.74 6.41
N SER A 181 27.94 -14.90 6.45
CA SER A 181 27.27 -15.39 7.66
C SER A 181 28.27 -15.58 8.81
N SER A 182 27.97 -14.99 9.97
CA SER A 182 28.70 -15.26 11.21
C SER A 182 28.43 -16.66 11.76
N ARG A 183 27.28 -17.24 11.42
CA ARG A 183 26.92 -18.62 11.79
C ARG A 183 27.50 -19.59 10.77
N PRO A 184 28.11 -20.71 11.20
CA PRO A 184 28.54 -21.73 10.28
C PRO A 184 27.31 -22.39 9.64
N ILE A 185 27.12 -22.16 8.34
CA ILE A 185 26.08 -22.83 7.57
C ILE A 185 26.67 -24.17 7.12
N THR A 186 26.45 -25.22 7.91
CA THR A 186 27.04 -26.54 7.64
C THR A 186 26.07 -27.41 6.84
N ALA A 187 26.62 -28.14 5.88
CA ALA A 187 25.86 -29.16 5.17
C ALA A 187 25.54 -30.33 6.12
N ALA A 188 24.31 -30.84 6.05
CA ALA A 188 23.86 -32.00 6.81
C ALA A 188 23.10 -32.97 5.92
N LYS A 189 23.05 -34.23 6.32
CA LYS A 189 22.17 -35.21 5.69
C LYS A 189 20.73 -34.97 6.11
N TYR A 190 19.81 -35.29 5.20
CA TYR A 190 18.38 -35.15 5.43
C TYR A 190 17.74 -36.53 5.53
N ILE A 191 16.79 -36.66 6.44
CA ILE A 191 15.87 -37.79 6.50
C ILE A 191 14.65 -37.40 5.66
N ILE A 192 14.43 -38.13 4.57
CA ILE A 192 13.26 -37.99 3.72
C ILE A 192 12.19 -38.96 4.23
N ILE A 193 11.02 -38.44 4.57
CA ILE A 193 9.94 -39.20 5.21
C ILE A 193 8.72 -39.23 4.30
N SER A 194 8.24 -40.43 3.97
CA SER A 194 6.94 -40.65 3.34
C SER A 194 5.89 -40.89 4.42
N LYS A 195 4.87 -40.04 4.48
CA LYS A 195 3.72 -40.25 5.36
C LYS A 195 2.84 -41.34 4.76
N GLY A 196 2.54 -42.36 5.54
CA GLY A 196 1.77 -43.52 5.09
C GLY A 196 0.40 -43.13 4.54
N ASN A 197 0.04 -43.59 3.34
CA ASN A 197 -1.29 -43.40 2.76
C ASN A 197 -1.83 -44.72 2.19
N GLU A 198 -3.04 -45.13 2.56
CA GLU A 198 -3.67 -46.37 2.04
C GLU A 198 -3.82 -46.37 0.51
N ALA A 199 -3.99 -45.19 -0.11
CA ALA A 199 -4.07 -45.03 -1.56
C ALA A 199 -2.71 -44.86 -2.26
N GLY A 200 -1.62 -44.80 -1.49
CA GLY A 200 -0.27 -44.57 -2.01
C GLY A 200 0.40 -45.84 -2.56
N LYS A 201 1.33 -45.67 -3.50
CA LYS A 201 2.16 -46.76 -4.04
C LYS A 201 3.01 -47.37 -2.93
N ALA A 202 3.24 -48.69 -3.00
CA ALA A 202 4.07 -49.43 -2.04
C ALA A 202 5.51 -48.87 -1.93
N ARG A 203 6.04 -48.33 -3.04
CA ARG A 203 7.29 -47.58 -3.10
C ARG A 203 7.15 -46.42 -4.08
N CYS A 204 7.70 -45.27 -3.71
CA CYS A 204 7.80 -44.10 -4.57
C CYS A 204 9.28 -43.74 -4.82
N ARG A 205 9.56 -43.25 -6.02
CA ARG A 205 10.83 -42.57 -6.34
C ARG A 205 10.71 -41.11 -5.94
N VAL A 206 11.64 -40.66 -5.11
CA VAL A 206 11.76 -39.27 -4.65
C VAL A 206 13.07 -38.70 -5.19
N THR A 207 13.00 -37.52 -5.78
CA THR A 207 14.15 -36.77 -6.29
C THR A 207 14.32 -35.51 -5.44
N VAL A 208 15.51 -35.36 -4.85
CA VAL A 208 15.90 -34.27 -3.96
C VAL A 208 16.89 -33.39 -4.70
N LEU A 209 16.57 -32.12 -4.88
CA LEU A 209 17.54 -31.11 -5.31
C LEU A 209 18.03 -30.37 -4.07
N GLY A 210 19.31 -30.46 -3.75
CA GLY A 210 19.90 -29.78 -2.61
C GLY A 210 21.04 -28.85 -3.00
N MET A 211 21.21 -27.78 -2.23
CA MET A 211 22.35 -26.87 -2.35
C MET A 211 23.49 -27.39 -1.47
N VAL A 212 24.70 -27.52 -2.02
CA VAL A 212 25.89 -27.99 -1.30
C VAL A 212 26.79 -26.83 -0.89
N GLU A 213 27.81 -27.12 -0.07
CA GLU A 213 28.85 -26.14 0.27
C GLU A 213 29.46 -25.50 -0.99
N GLY A 214 29.66 -24.18 -0.96
CA GLY A 214 30.09 -23.39 -2.11
C GLY A 214 28.96 -22.96 -3.07
N GLY A 215 27.69 -23.28 -2.76
CA GLY A 215 26.53 -22.81 -3.52
C GLY A 215 26.23 -23.60 -4.81
N GLY A 216 26.84 -24.77 -4.97
CA GLY A 216 26.51 -25.71 -6.03
C GLY A 216 25.18 -26.41 -5.77
N PHE A 217 24.63 -27.06 -6.80
CA PHE A 217 23.39 -27.84 -6.70
C PHE A 217 23.66 -29.29 -7.07
N VAL A 218 23.19 -30.22 -6.25
CA VAL A 218 23.30 -31.66 -6.48
C VAL A 218 21.91 -32.27 -6.40
N GLU A 219 21.61 -33.13 -7.37
CA GLU A 219 20.39 -33.91 -7.42
C GLU A 219 20.66 -35.33 -6.91
N GLU A 220 19.81 -35.82 -6.02
CA GLU A 220 19.86 -37.16 -5.48
C GLU A 220 18.50 -37.83 -5.66
N THR A 221 18.47 -39.07 -6.17
CA THR A 221 17.23 -39.83 -6.35
C THR A 221 17.26 -41.10 -5.51
N MET A 222 16.16 -41.37 -4.81
CA MET A 222 16.03 -42.54 -3.95
C MET A 222 14.65 -43.19 -4.01
N GLN A 223 14.57 -44.46 -3.64
CA GLN A 223 13.30 -45.15 -3.43
C GLN A 223 12.94 -45.18 -1.95
N ILE A 224 11.71 -44.77 -1.64
CA ILE A 224 11.16 -44.74 -0.29
C ILE A 224 9.88 -45.58 -0.27
N GLY A 225 9.74 -46.44 0.74
CA GLY A 225 8.51 -47.19 0.95
C GLY A 225 7.41 -46.31 1.54
N ASN A 226 6.15 -46.65 1.28
CA ASN A 226 5.02 -45.99 1.90
C ASN A 226 5.13 -46.04 3.44
N GLY A 227 5.04 -44.89 4.13
CA GLY A 227 5.19 -44.83 5.59
C GLY A 227 6.61 -45.09 6.09
N ARG A 228 7.63 -44.99 5.23
CA ARG A 228 9.05 -45.20 5.59
C ARG A 228 9.85 -43.91 5.43
N GLU A 229 11.02 -43.92 6.04
CA GLU A 229 12.02 -42.87 5.94
C GLU A 229 13.32 -43.38 5.32
N LYS A 230 14.08 -42.48 4.70
CA LYS A 230 15.41 -42.77 4.17
C LYS A 230 16.32 -41.55 4.27
N GLU A 231 17.55 -41.77 4.70
CA GLU A 231 18.57 -40.71 4.78
C GLU A 231 19.21 -40.46 3.41
N THR A 232 19.55 -39.19 3.13
CA THR A 232 20.32 -38.79 1.94
C THR A 232 21.77 -39.26 2.00
N GLU A 233 22.31 -39.60 0.83
CA GLU A 233 23.73 -39.93 0.67
C GLU A 233 24.58 -38.67 0.75
N ASN A 234 24.12 -37.60 0.09
CA ASN A 234 24.77 -36.29 0.10
C ASN A 234 24.34 -35.46 1.31
N ALA A 235 25.24 -34.57 1.75
CA ALA A 235 24.94 -33.53 2.70
C ALA A 235 24.60 -32.23 1.97
N PHE A 236 23.56 -31.53 2.41
CA PHE A 236 23.09 -30.28 1.81
C PHE A 236 23.06 -29.14 2.84
N LEU A 237 23.38 -27.92 2.42
CA LEU A 237 23.11 -26.69 3.16
C LEU A 237 21.59 -26.51 3.35
N SER A 238 20.82 -26.74 2.29
CA SER A 238 19.37 -26.72 2.29
C SER A 238 18.86 -27.59 1.16
N VAL A 239 17.70 -28.23 1.37
CA VAL A 239 16.94 -28.80 0.26
C VAL A 239 16.24 -27.64 -0.49
N VAL A 240 16.36 -27.63 -1.81
CA VAL A 240 15.85 -26.61 -2.72
C VAL A 240 14.48 -27.03 -3.27
N SER A 241 14.34 -28.29 -3.63
CA SER A 241 13.06 -28.87 -4.06
C SER A 241 13.01 -30.38 -3.80
N LEU A 242 11.79 -30.91 -3.64
CA LEU A 242 11.49 -32.34 -3.53
C LEU A 242 10.43 -32.69 -4.57
N ASP A 243 10.71 -33.67 -5.42
CA ASP A 243 9.76 -34.23 -6.37
C ASP A 243 9.46 -35.70 -6.06
N CYS A 244 8.22 -36.12 -6.23
CA CYS A 244 7.78 -37.49 -5.96
C CYS A 244 6.99 -38.05 -7.14
N SER A 245 7.42 -39.23 -7.61
CA SER A 245 6.73 -39.99 -8.67
C SER A 245 5.33 -40.53 -8.30
N ASP A 246 4.91 -40.37 -7.04
CA ASP A 246 3.57 -40.68 -6.59
C ASP A 246 2.85 -39.38 -6.18
N PRO A 247 1.86 -38.92 -6.96
CA PRO A 247 1.17 -37.65 -6.70
C PRO A 247 0.32 -37.67 -5.43
N VAL A 248 0.05 -38.85 -4.86
CA VAL A 248 -0.77 -39.02 -3.64
C VAL A 248 0.12 -39.16 -2.39
N ALA A 249 1.43 -39.34 -2.56
CA ALA A 249 2.36 -39.49 -1.46
C ALA A 249 2.77 -38.14 -0.88
N GLU A 250 2.64 -38.02 0.44
CA GLU A 250 3.07 -36.85 1.20
C GLU A 250 4.55 -37.06 1.64
N ILE A 251 5.47 -36.29 1.06
CA ILE A 251 6.93 -36.41 1.28
C ILE A 251 7.49 -35.19 1.99
N SER A 252 8.18 -35.39 3.11
CA SER A 252 8.86 -34.33 3.86
C SER A 252 10.37 -34.60 3.99
N ALA A 253 11.14 -33.56 4.30
CA ALA A 253 12.58 -33.67 4.59
C ALA A 253 12.91 -32.95 5.91
N CYS A 254 13.68 -33.60 6.76
CA CYS A 254 14.17 -33.02 8.01
C CYS A 254 15.67 -33.28 8.18
N ARG A 255 16.37 -32.41 8.91
CA ARG A 255 17.77 -32.67 9.27
C ARG A 255 17.83 -33.76 10.33
N THR A 256 18.86 -34.60 10.30
CA THR A 256 19.11 -35.68 11.28
C THR A 256 19.17 -35.21 12.73
N GLN A 257 19.42 -33.92 12.98
CA GLN A 257 19.49 -33.30 14.32
C GLN A 257 18.15 -32.74 14.84
N GLY A 258 17.01 -33.15 14.28
CA GLY A 258 15.69 -32.99 14.92
C GLY A 258 14.89 -31.73 14.56
N HIS A 259 15.31 -30.96 13.56
CA HIS A 259 14.52 -29.87 13.00
C HIS A 259 13.95 -30.25 11.63
N VAL A 260 12.62 -30.11 11.48
CA VAL A 260 11.93 -30.26 10.20
C VAL A 260 12.05 -28.93 9.45
N GLU A 261 12.87 -28.90 8.41
CA GLU A 261 13.02 -27.72 7.55
C GLU A 261 11.98 -27.71 6.42
N CYS A 262 11.38 -28.86 6.10
CA CYS A 262 10.52 -29.02 4.94
C CYS A 262 9.24 -29.81 5.25
N MET A 263 8.12 -29.31 4.73
CA MET A 263 6.89 -30.07 4.59
C MET A 263 6.48 -30.13 3.11
N THR A 264 6.38 -31.36 2.61
CA THR A 264 5.42 -31.86 1.60
C THR A 264 5.57 -31.46 0.13
N ALA A 265 5.87 -32.45 -0.73
CA ALA A 265 5.79 -32.37 -2.19
C ALA A 265 4.34 -32.33 -2.74
N ASN A 266 3.36 -32.82 -1.99
CA ASN A 266 1.93 -32.91 -2.39
C ASN A 266 1.00 -32.63 -1.21
N ASP A 267 1.09 -31.45 -0.57
CA ASP A 267 0.12 -31.05 0.46
C ASP A 267 -1.22 -30.72 -0.23
N ALA A 268 -2.30 -31.41 0.13
CA ALA A 268 -3.64 -31.12 -0.39
C ALA A 268 -4.17 -29.75 0.10
N VAL A 269 -3.50 -29.15 1.09
CA VAL A 269 -3.74 -27.80 1.58
C VAL A 269 -2.50 -26.96 1.25
N VAL A 270 -2.50 -26.35 0.08
CA VAL A 270 -1.44 -25.44 -0.37
C VAL A 270 -1.53 -24.16 0.45
N SER A 271 -0.82 -24.08 1.58
CA SER A 271 -0.40 -22.77 2.06
C SER A 271 0.71 -22.29 1.11
N THR A 272 0.45 -21.21 0.38
CA THR A 272 1.30 -20.63 -0.67
C THR A 272 2.75 -20.36 -0.25
N GLU A 273 3.03 -20.17 1.05
CA GLU A 273 4.41 -20.04 1.57
C GLU A 273 5.23 -21.33 1.51
N LYS A 274 4.61 -22.51 1.70
CA LYS A 274 5.33 -23.79 1.82
C LYS A 274 6.00 -24.24 0.52
N SER A 275 5.45 -23.85 -0.64
CA SER A 275 6.00 -24.20 -1.95
C SER A 275 7.01 -23.18 -2.49
N VAL A 276 6.85 -21.89 -2.18
CA VAL A 276 7.63 -20.82 -2.82
C VAL A 276 8.98 -20.55 -2.12
N HIS A 277 9.08 -20.59 -0.79
CA HIS A 277 10.34 -20.29 -0.07
C HIS A 277 10.95 -21.50 0.62
N PHE A 278 10.68 -22.68 0.07
CA PHE A 278 11.15 -23.96 0.56
C PHE A 278 12.66 -23.96 0.83
N GLY A 279 13.06 -24.15 2.09
CA GLY A 279 14.46 -24.11 2.56
C GLY A 279 15.14 -22.73 2.53
N LEU A 280 14.73 -21.84 1.61
CA LEU A 280 15.30 -20.51 1.42
C LEU A 280 15.11 -19.61 2.65
N SER A 281 13.91 -19.66 3.25
CA SER A 281 13.57 -18.86 4.43
C SER A 281 14.50 -19.15 5.62
N ARG A 282 14.85 -20.42 5.82
CA ARG A 282 15.73 -20.86 6.91
C ARG A 282 17.18 -20.42 6.69
N ILE A 283 17.71 -20.64 5.49
CA ILE A 283 19.09 -20.27 5.21
C ILE A 283 19.28 -18.75 5.23
N LEU A 284 18.30 -17.98 4.73
CA LEU A 284 18.30 -16.52 4.85
C LEU A 284 18.25 -16.08 6.32
N TYR A 285 17.45 -16.74 7.16
CA TYR A 285 17.42 -16.47 8.60
C TYR A 285 18.81 -16.67 9.22
N ASP A 286 19.46 -17.80 8.96
CA ASP A 286 20.78 -18.09 9.53
C ASP A 286 21.87 -17.10 9.06
N ILE A 287 21.76 -16.59 7.83
CA ILE A 287 22.64 -15.54 7.30
C ILE A 287 22.38 -14.20 8.01
N LEU A 288 21.11 -13.77 8.08
CA LEU A 288 20.75 -12.38 8.38
C LEU A 288 20.56 -12.08 9.86
N VAL A 289 20.21 -13.07 10.69
CA VAL A 289 19.76 -12.88 12.08
C VAL A 289 20.81 -12.23 12.98
N ASP A 290 22.09 -12.45 12.69
CA ASP A 290 23.22 -11.94 13.47
C ASP A 290 23.89 -10.71 12.83
N PHE A 291 23.40 -10.23 11.68
CA PHE A 291 23.89 -8.99 11.13
C PHE A 291 23.37 -7.79 11.92
N GLY A 292 24.30 -6.96 12.39
CA GLY A 292 23.91 -5.75 13.12
C GLY A 292 23.07 -4.79 12.28
N VAL A 293 23.24 -4.74 10.95
CA VAL A 293 22.37 -3.94 10.07
C VAL A 293 20.94 -4.46 10.01
N THR A 294 20.74 -5.78 10.12
CA THR A 294 19.40 -6.39 10.22
C THR A 294 18.74 -6.01 11.54
N GLY A 295 19.48 -6.07 12.65
CA GLY A 295 18.98 -5.61 13.95
C GLY A 295 18.65 -4.12 13.95
N ARG A 296 19.51 -3.28 13.37
CA ARG A 296 19.26 -1.85 13.18
C ARG A 296 18.01 -1.60 12.34
N LEU A 297 17.82 -2.32 11.23
CA LEU A 297 16.62 -2.23 10.40
C LEU A 297 15.34 -2.54 11.21
N ILE A 298 15.35 -3.63 11.97
CA ILE A 298 14.20 -4.02 12.81
C ILE A 298 13.94 -2.96 13.88
N ASN A 299 14.98 -2.51 14.58
CA ASN A 299 14.87 -1.52 15.65
C ASN A 299 14.36 -0.16 15.13
N LEU A 300 14.88 0.32 14.00
CA LEU A 300 14.46 1.57 13.36
C LEU A 300 13.02 1.53 12.85
N THR A 301 12.55 0.38 12.36
CA THR A 301 11.20 0.25 11.79
C THR A 301 10.14 -0.11 12.84
N SER A 302 10.53 -0.70 13.97
CA SER A 302 9.66 -0.96 15.13
C SER A 302 9.66 0.17 16.16
N SER A 303 10.49 1.20 15.96
CA SER A 303 10.78 2.25 16.94
C SER A 303 11.16 1.65 18.30
N THR A 304 12.10 0.69 18.27
CA THR A 304 12.63 0.01 19.44
C THR A 304 14.01 0.57 19.76
N LEU A 305 14.20 1.01 21.00
CA LEU A 305 15.46 1.57 21.48
C LEU A 305 16.47 0.44 21.72
N CYS A 306 17.64 0.51 21.08
CA CYS A 306 18.77 -0.36 21.36
C CYS A 306 19.90 0.45 22.02
N ASN A 307 20.34 0.01 23.20
CA ASN A 307 21.35 0.73 23.98
C ASN A 307 22.71 0.84 23.25
N ASP A 308 23.04 -0.17 22.45
CA ASP A 308 24.31 -0.27 21.73
C ASP A 308 24.28 0.48 20.38
N ASP A 309 23.14 1.06 20.00
CA ASP A 309 22.96 1.73 18.71
C ASP A 309 22.30 3.10 18.86
N LEU A 310 23.11 4.15 18.86
CA LEU A 310 22.65 5.54 18.99
C LEU A 310 21.64 5.95 17.90
N GLU A 311 21.70 5.31 16.73
CA GLU A 311 20.80 5.60 15.61
C GLU A 311 19.34 5.30 15.95
N THR A 312 19.11 4.33 16.85
CA THR A 312 17.78 3.89 17.28
C THR A 312 17.18 4.77 18.37
N LYS A 313 17.95 5.69 18.97
CA LYS A 313 17.47 6.55 20.06
C LYS A 313 16.42 7.58 19.65
N ALA A 314 16.37 7.91 18.36
CA ALA A 314 15.36 8.79 17.83
C ALA A 314 14.08 8.01 17.54
N GLU A 315 12.94 8.49 18.03
CA GLU A 315 11.62 7.97 17.65
C GLU A 315 11.30 8.40 16.22
N LEU A 316 11.79 7.59 15.29
CA LEU A 316 11.55 7.74 13.87
C LEU A 316 10.40 6.78 13.56
N GLY A 317 9.19 7.33 13.38
CA GLY A 317 8.03 6.55 12.95
C GLY A 317 8.19 6.03 11.52
N ALA A 318 7.21 6.26 10.65
CA ALA A 318 7.35 5.88 9.24
C ALA A 318 8.53 6.63 8.57
N GLN A 319 9.45 5.89 7.96
CA GLN A 319 10.64 6.44 7.31
C GLN A 319 10.60 6.29 5.78
N GLU A 320 11.07 7.31 5.07
CA GLU A 320 11.32 7.21 3.63
C GLU A 320 12.45 6.21 3.36
N ILE A 321 12.27 5.31 2.40
CA ILE A 321 13.23 4.22 2.09
C ILE A 321 14.65 4.73 1.82
N ARG A 322 14.83 5.87 1.15
CA ARG A 322 16.16 6.45 0.86
C ARG A 322 16.84 6.98 2.12
N ARG A 323 16.07 7.55 3.06
CA ARG A 323 16.59 7.98 4.37
C ARG A 323 16.92 6.78 5.24
N LEU A 324 16.07 5.74 5.22
CA LEU A 324 16.36 4.49 5.91
C LEU A 324 17.66 3.89 5.39
N ALA A 325 17.85 3.86 4.07
CA ALA A 325 19.06 3.37 3.43
C ALA A 325 20.32 4.09 3.91
N SER A 326 20.30 5.43 4.01
CA SER A 326 21.46 6.18 4.52
C SER A 326 21.75 5.91 6.00
N ARG A 327 20.77 5.48 6.79
CA ARG A 327 20.96 5.11 8.21
C ARG A 327 21.48 3.68 8.38
N LEU A 328 21.11 2.79 7.46
CA LEU A 328 21.57 1.39 7.44
C LEU A 328 22.99 1.27 6.90
N PHE A 329 23.32 1.97 5.81
CA PHE A 329 24.62 1.91 5.14
C PHE A 329 25.21 3.32 4.96
N PRO A 330 25.64 3.98 6.06
CA PRO A 330 26.13 5.37 6.01
C PRO A 330 27.43 5.54 5.22
N ASP A 331 28.25 4.49 5.12
CA ASP A 331 29.55 4.51 4.43
C ASP A 331 29.47 4.12 2.94
N SER A 332 28.27 3.83 2.44
CA SER A 332 28.01 3.48 1.03
C SER A 332 27.50 4.67 0.22
N SER A 333 27.61 4.61 -1.11
CA SER A 333 26.99 5.62 -1.97
C SER A 333 25.44 5.57 -1.84
N PRO A 334 24.71 6.68 -2.03
CA PRO A 334 23.25 6.70 -1.87
C PRO A 334 22.53 5.65 -2.73
N GLN A 335 22.98 5.44 -3.96
CA GLN A 335 22.43 4.45 -4.87
C GLN A 335 22.67 3.03 -4.37
N GLN A 336 23.89 2.74 -3.91
CA GLN A 336 24.24 1.44 -3.38
C GLN A 336 23.50 1.12 -2.08
N ALA A 337 23.45 2.08 -1.15
CA ALA A 337 22.71 1.96 0.10
C ALA A 337 21.23 1.63 -0.16
N GLN A 338 20.63 2.28 -1.16
CA GLN A 338 19.25 2.02 -1.55
C GLN A 338 19.06 0.59 -2.05
N VAL A 339 19.88 0.14 -3.00
CA VAL A 339 19.78 -1.24 -3.55
C VAL A 339 20.03 -2.28 -2.45
N ALA A 340 21.03 -2.09 -1.60
CA ALA A 340 21.32 -3.00 -0.50
C ALA A 340 20.16 -3.06 0.50
N THR A 341 19.52 -1.92 0.78
CA THR A 341 18.35 -1.84 1.67
C THR A 341 17.14 -2.55 1.08
N ASP A 342 16.85 -2.36 -0.22
CA ASP A 342 15.74 -3.04 -0.90
C ASP A 342 15.89 -4.56 -0.81
N ILE A 343 17.09 -5.08 -1.05
CA ILE A 343 17.41 -6.51 -0.94
C ILE A 343 17.33 -6.98 0.52
N LEU A 344 17.85 -6.21 1.48
CA LEU A 344 17.83 -6.57 2.89
C LEU A 344 16.40 -6.67 3.43
N VAL A 345 15.53 -5.71 3.08
CA VAL A 345 14.11 -5.72 3.48
C VAL A 345 13.42 -6.96 2.93
N GLU A 346 13.64 -7.28 1.65
CA GLU A 346 13.02 -8.44 1.00
C GLU A 346 13.56 -9.76 1.57
N ALA A 347 14.87 -9.89 1.73
CA ALA A 347 15.47 -11.12 2.27
C ALA A 347 15.07 -11.35 3.74
N ALA A 348 14.99 -10.28 4.55
CA ALA A 348 14.54 -10.36 5.94
C ALA A 348 13.03 -10.66 6.06
N SER A 349 12.20 -10.22 5.11
CA SER A 349 10.77 -10.54 5.09
C SER A 349 10.49 -12.00 4.71
N MET A 350 11.39 -12.63 3.95
CA MET A 350 11.33 -14.07 3.65
C MET A 350 11.92 -14.95 4.76
N SER A 351 12.79 -14.40 5.61
CA SER A 351 13.59 -15.15 6.58
C SER A 351 12.78 -15.68 7.75
N ARG A 352 12.84 -16.98 8.06
CA ARG A 352 12.14 -17.60 9.21
C ARG A 352 13.04 -18.58 9.94
N ASN A 353 12.92 -18.63 11.27
CA ASN A 353 13.67 -19.59 12.09
C ASN A 353 13.18 -21.01 11.83
N LYS A 354 11.85 -21.21 11.84
CA LYS A 354 11.18 -22.48 11.52
C LYS A 354 10.01 -22.25 10.55
N PRO A 355 9.55 -23.29 9.84
CA PRO A 355 8.32 -23.21 9.06
C PRO A 355 7.15 -22.74 9.94
N GLY A 356 6.42 -21.70 9.49
CA GLY A 356 5.29 -21.12 10.20
C GLY A 356 5.64 -20.04 11.25
N ASP A 357 6.90 -19.86 11.63
CA ASP A 357 7.31 -18.76 12.51
C ASP A 357 7.12 -17.40 11.83
N THR A 358 6.93 -16.32 12.60
CA THR A 358 6.96 -14.95 12.06
C THR A 358 8.27 -14.66 11.35
N PRO A 359 8.26 -13.92 10.22
CA PRO A 359 9.48 -13.57 9.53
C PRO A 359 10.37 -12.67 10.38
N LEU A 360 11.67 -12.67 10.08
CA LEU A 360 12.66 -11.85 10.77
C LEU A 360 12.31 -10.35 10.70
N LEU A 361 11.74 -9.91 9.58
CA LEU A 361 11.13 -8.60 9.42
C LEU A 361 9.69 -8.73 8.90
N ALA A 362 8.70 -8.43 9.73
CA ALA A 362 7.31 -8.30 9.30
C ALA A 362 7.08 -6.95 8.60
N ALA A 363 7.67 -6.78 7.41
CA ALA A 363 7.67 -5.52 6.68
C ALA A 363 6.26 -5.15 6.16
N ARG A 364 5.86 -3.89 6.39
CA ARG A 364 4.70 -3.26 5.73
C ARG A 364 5.19 -2.03 4.98
N VAL A 365 4.95 -1.98 3.68
CA VAL A 365 5.34 -0.85 2.83
C VAL A 365 4.11 -0.05 2.46
N HIS A 366 4.09 1.23 2.82
CA HIS A 366 3.06 2.16 2.40
C HIS A 366 3.52 2.91 1.15
N ARG A 367 2.80 2.73 0.04
CA ARG A 367 3.03 3.49 -1.20
C ARG A 367 1.99 4.58 -1.34
N PHE A 368 2.45 5.83 -1.32
CA PHE A 368 1.61 6.99 -1.53
C PHE A 368 1.74 7.47 -2.97
N PHE A 369 0.63 7.50 -3.68
CA PHE A 369 0.55 8.08 -5.01
C PHE A 369 -0.22 9.38 -4.92
N ARG A 370 0.39 10.47 -5.39
CA ARG A 370 -0.29 11.75 -5.49
C ARG A 370 -0.64 11.97 -6.96
N GLY A 371 -1.93 11.99 -7.27
CA GLY A 371 -2.40 12.44 -8.57
C GLY A 371 -1.95 13.88 -8.82
N ILE A 372 -1.71 14.23 -10.08
CA ILE A 372 -1.41 15.60 -10.46
C ILE A 372 -2.73 16.38 -10.32
N PRO A 373 -2.84 17.39 -9.43
CA PRO A 373 -4.11 18.11 -9.26
C PRO A 373 -4.42 19.04 -10.44
N GLY A 374 -3.40 19.35 -11.23
CA GLY A 374 -3.36 20.29 -12.35
C GLY A 374 -1.91 20.67 -12.61
N ILE A 375 -1.65 21.34 -13.73
CA ILE A 375 -0.35 21.95 -14.01
C ILE A 375 -0.60 23.42 -14.24
N TRP A 376 0.23 24.26 -13.65
CA TRP A 376 0.20 25.70 -13.82
C TRP A 376 1.51 26.15 -14.47
N ALA A 377 1.47 27.16 -15.33
CA ALA A 377 2.64 27.61 -16.03
C ALA A 377 2.80 29.13 -15.94
N CYS A 378 4.05 29.57 -15.86
CA CYS A 378 4.41 30.97 -16.03
C CYS A 378 4.01 31.46 -17.42
N SER A 379 3.35 32.62 -17.48
CA SER A 379 2.84 33.17 -18.74
C SER A 379 3.92 33.73 -19.66
N ASP A 380 5.16 33.86 -19.19
CA ASP A 380 6.30 34.38 -19.96
C ASP A 380 7.17 33.23 -20.52
N PRO A 381 7.29 33.07 -21.86
CA PRO A 381 8.19 32.12 -22.51
C PRO A 381 9.68 32.36 -22.19
N GLU A 382 10.07 33.60 -21.91
CA GLU A 382 11.44 34.00 -21.56
C GLU A 382 11.68 34.00 -20.04
N CYS A 383 11.02 33.07 -19.34
CA CYS A 383 10.99 33.00 -17.89
C CYS A 383 12.40 32.92 -17.27
N SER A 384 12.79 33.97 -16.52
CA SER A 384 14.10 34.04 -15.86
C SER A 384 14.29 33.03 -14.72
N ALA A 385 13.23 32.32 -14.31
CA ALA A 385 13.31 31.22 -13.34
C ALA A 385 13.73 29.88 -13.98
N LEU A 386 13.81 29.82 -15.31
CA LEU A 386 14.37 28.69 -16.05
C LEU A 386 15.87 28.92 -16.33
N PRO A 387 16.65 27.82 -16.49
CA PRO A 387 18.01 27.90 -17.03
C PRO A 387 18.03 28.61 -18.39
N ASP A 388 19.10 29.37 -18.68
CA ASP A 388 19.22 30.18 -19.90
C ASP A 388 18.99 29.36 -21.18
N GLU A 389 19.46 28.11 -21.20
CA GLU A 389 19.31 27.20 -22.34
C GLU A 389 17.83 26.88 -22.66
N GLN A 390 16.93 26.92 -21.68
CA GLN A 390 15.53 26.49 -21.82
C GLN A 390 14.55 27.65 -22.08
N ARG A 391 15.01 28.91 -21.98
CA ARG A 391 14.15 30.08 -22.21
C ARG A 391 13.79 30.19 -23.69
N GLY A 392 12.53 30.52 -23.99
CA GLY A 392 12.04 30.67 -25.36
C GLY A 392 11.87 29.39 -26.16
N GLN A 393 12.26 28.22 -25.63
CA GLN A 393 12.11 26.94 -26.34
C GLN A 393 10.66 26.43 -26.42
N GLY A 394 9.74 27.03 -25.66
CA GLY A 394 8.35 26.60 -25.60
C GLY A 394 7.38 27.76 -25.41
N VAL A 395 6.09 27.45 -25.43
CA VAL A 395 5.00 28.44 -25.38
C VAL A 395 4.71 28.97 -23.97
N THR A 396 5.35 28.43 -22.93
CA THR A 396 5.21 28.86 -21.53
C THR A 396 6.57 28.93 -20.83
N GLY A 397 6.61 29.57 -19.67
CA GLY A 397 7.75 29.52 -18.75
C GLY A 397 7.72 28.30 -17.81
N LYS A 398 8.33 28.46 -16.62
CA LYS A 398 8.41 27.43 -15.58
C LYS A 398 7.04 26.85 -15.20
N LEU A 399 6.97 25.52 -15.11
CA LEU A 399 5.78 24.76 -14.72
C LEU A 399 5.73 24.52 -13.20
N TYR A 400 4.52 24.42 -12.67
CA TYR A 400 4.21 24.20 -11.26
C TYR A 400 3.12 23.13 -11.12
N VAL A 401 3.26 22.26 -10.11
CA VAL A 401 2.28 21.21 -9.75
C VAL A 401 1.30 21.65 -8.66
N GLN A 402 1.35 22.93 -8.28
CA GLN A 402 0.46 23.56 -7.32
C GLN A 402 0.02 24.94 -7.84
N PRO A 403 -1.20 25.38 -7.53
CA PRO A 403 -1.68 26.70 -7.93
C PRO A 403 -0.82 27.79 -7.27
N ARG A 404 -0.43 28.78 -8.07
CA ARG A 404 0.33 29.95 -7.64
C ARG A 404 -0.11 31.15 -8.46
N ARG A 405 -0.15 32.32 -7.84
CA ARG A 405 -0.51 33.58 -8.53
C ARG A 405 0.63 34.12 -9.38
N GLU A 406 1.87 33.92 -8.93
CA GLU A 406 3.08 34.48 -9.53
C GLU A 406 4.21 33.46 -9.55
N CYS A 407 5.04 33.54 -10.58
CA CYS A 407 6.27 32.80 -10.74
C CYS A 407 7.40 33.49 -9.95
N GLU A 408 8.48 32.77 -9.68
CA GLU A 408 9.72 33.36 -9.10
C GLU A 408 10.29 34.51 -9.94
N CYS A 409 9.99 34.56 -11.25
CA CYS A 409 10.35 35.68 -12.12
C CYS A 409 9.40 36.88 -12.03
N GLY A 410 8.37 36.84 -11.18
CA GLY A 410 7.39 37.93 -10.97
C GLY A 410 6.27 38.01 -12.02
N ARG A 411 6.20 37.04 -12.95
CA ARG A 411 5.12 36.98 -13.96
C ARG A 411 3.97 36.09 -13.48
N ARG A 412 2.77 36.37 -13.98
CA ARG A 412 1.55 35.63 -13.68
C ARG A 412 1.66 34.17 -14.09
N VAL A 413 0.99 33.36 -13.30
CA VAL A 413 0.90 31.92 -13.49
C VAL A 413 -0.59 31.60 -13.67
N PHE A 414 -0.89 30.77 -14.67
CA PHE A 414 -2.25 30.32 -14.99
C PHE A 414 -2.28 28.80 -15.09
N GLU A 415 -3.46 28.21 -14.90
CA GLU A 415 -3.62 26.77 -15.10
C GLU A 415 -3.44 26.45 -16.59
N LEU A 416 -2.61 25.44 -16.88
CA LEU A 416 -2.30 24.99 -18.23
C LEU A 416 -3.28 23.88 -18.63
N LEU A 417 -4.00 24.15 -19.70
CA LEU A 417 -4.84 23.19 -20.41
C LEU A 417 -4.14 22.75 -21.71
N ALA A 418 -4.53 21.59 -22.22
CA ALA A 418 -4.10 21.13 -23.54
C ALA A 418 -5.27 20.51 -24.30
N CYS A 419 -5.25 20.67 -25.63
CA CYS A 419 -6.07 19.87 -26.52
C CYS A 419 -5.56 18.43 -26.55
N ARG A 420 -6.43 17.45 -26.30
CA ARG A 420 -6.08 16.02 -26.33
C ARG A 420 -5.81 15.47 -27.73
N ASN A 421 -6.22 16.20 -28.77
CA ASN A 421 -5.97 15.81 -30.16
C ASN A 421 -4.63 16.33 -30.69
N CYS A 422 -4.44 17.65 -30.71
CA CYS A 422 -3.26 18.29 -31.34
C CYS A 422 -2.21 18.82 -30.34
N GLY A 423 -2.48 18.76 -29.03
CA GLY A 423 -1.54 19.23 -28.01
C GLY A 423 -1.46 20.74 -27.80
N THR A 424 -2.24 21.54 -28.54
CA THR A 424 -2.30 23.01 -28.39
C THR A 424 -2.45 23.43 -26.94
N ALA A 425 -1.57 24.34 -26.49
CA ALA A 425 -1.53 24.81 -25.11
C ALA A 425 -2.46 26.00 -24.90
N MET A 426 -3.15 26.02 -23.75
CA MET A 426 -4.04 27.11 -23.39
C MET A 426 -3.93 27.43 -21.91
N PHE A 427 -4.11 28.70 -21.55
CA PHE A 427 -4.35 29.07 -20.15
C PHE A 427 -5.82 29.08 -19.83
N GLN A 428 -6.15 28.60 -18.64
CA GLN A 428 -7.40 28.91 -17.96
C GLN A 428 -7.17 30.05 -16.98
N ALA A 429 -7.95 31.12 -17.16
CA ALA A 429 -8.00 32.25 -16.26
C ALA A 429 -9.45 32.64 -15.97
N TYR A 430 -9.65 33.65 -15.16
CA TYR A 430 -10.98 34.17 -14.80
C TYR A 430 -11.02 35.67 -15.05
N THR A 431 -12.17 36.19 -15.47
CA THR A 431 -12.37 37.61 -15.77
C THR A 431 -13.79 38.04 -15.45
N GLN A 432 -14.02 39.34 -15.18
CA GLN A 432 -15.38 39.86 -14.92
C GLN A 432 -16.25 39.90 -16.19
N SER A 433 -15.62 40.02 -17.38
CA SER A 433 -16.35 40.13 -18.64
C SER A 433 -15.58 39.49 -19.79
N VAL A 434 -16.14 38.44 -20.37
CA VAL A 434 -15.58 37.75 -21.55
C VAL A 434 -15.54 38.66 -22.77
N ARG A 435 -16.54 39.54 -22.95
CA ARG A 435 -16.62 40.44 -24.11
C ARG A 435 -15.50 41.47 -24.11
N ARG A 436 -15.18 42.00 -22.93
CA ARG A 436 -14.14 43.01 -22.69
C ARG A 436 -13.30 42.59 -21.48
N PRO A 437 -12.40 41.60 -21.64
CA PRO A 437 -11.58 41.14 -20.55
C PRO A 437 -10.42 42.12 -20.38
N THR A 438 -10.31 42.73 -19.20
CA THR A 438 -9.28 43.73 -18.88
C THR A 438 -8.24 43.19 -17.91
N TYR A 439 -8.68 42.40 -16.94
CA TYR A 439 -7.84 41.76 -15.93
C TYR A 439 -8.17 40.27 -15.83
N LEU A 440 -7.12 39.47 -15.62
CA LEU A 440 -7.19 38.03 -15.46
C LEU A 440 -6.79 37.62 -14.05
N TRP A 441 -7.70 36.93 -13.37
CA TRP A 441 -7.42 36.21 -12.13
C TRP A 441 -6.93 34.79 -12.45
N THR A 442 -5.97 34.31 -11.65
CA THR A 442 -5.47 32.93 -11.74
C THR A 442 -6.48 31.89 -11.25
N GLU A 443 -7.39 32.28 -10.36
CA GLU A 443 -8.38 31.42 -9.71
C GLU A 443 -9.76 32.09 -9.71
N ASP A 444 -10.80 31.29 -9.48
CA ASP A 444 -12.16 31.80 -9.29
C ASP A 444 -12.23 32.52 -7.93
N VAL A 445 -12.30 33.85 -7.98
CA VAL A 445 -12.41 34.70 -6.78
C VAL A 445 -13.86 34.99 -6.40
N GLY A 446 -14.84 34.41 -7.11
CA GLY A 446 -16.25 34.64 -6.86
C GLY A 446 -16.68 36.08 -7.14
N GLU A 447 -17.43 36.66 -6.22
CA GLU A 447 -17.92 38.04 -6.29
C GLU A 447 -16.80 39.04 -5.94
N VAL A 448 -16.72 40.14 -6.70
CA VAL A 448 -15.71 41.19 -6.49
C VAL A 448 -16.41 42.41 -5.89
N ASP A 449 -15.89 42.92 -4.76
CA ASP A 449 -16.56 43.87 -3.82
C ASP A 449 -17.15 45.17 -4.42
N ASP A 450 -16.88 45.50 -5.68
CA ASP A 450 -17.33 46.75 -6.35
C ASP A 450 -18.23 46.53 -7.58
N SER A 451 -18.54 45.28 -7.95
CA SER A 451 -19.44 44.95 -9.05
C SER A 451 -20.31 43.76 -8.64
N MET A 452 -21.63 43.80 -8.85
CA MET A 452 -22.51 42.62 -8.65
C MET A 452 -22.22 41.46 -9.65
N ASP A 453 -21.04 41.46 -10.28
CA ASP A 453 -20.61 40.52 -11.30
C ASP A 453 -19.56 39.56 -10.70
N THR A 454 -19.87 38.27 -10.74
CA THR A 454 -18.93 37.18 -10.44
C THR A 454 -17.91 37.05 -11.56
N VAL A 455 -16.66 36.73 -11.24
CA VAL A 455 -15.69 36.35 -12.27
C VAL A 455 -16.14 35.07 -12.99
N VAL A 456 -15.80 34.96 -14.26
CA VAL A 456 -16.15 33.83 -15.12
C VAL A 456 -14.90 33.30 -15.82
N PRO A 457 -14.83 31.99 -16.10
CA PRO A 457 -13.67 31.40 -16.73
C PRO A 457 -13.50 31.86 -18.18
N ILE A 458 -12.26 32.04 -18.60
CA ILE A 458 -11.84 32.38 -19.95
C ILE A 458 -10.61 31.54 -20.37
N HIS A 459 -10.67 31.00 -21.59
CA HIS A 459 -9.54 30.30 -22.21
C HIS A 459 -8.68 31.27 -23.01
N LEU A 460 -7.36 31.11 -22.90
CA LEU A 460 -6.36 31.83 -23.70
C LEU A 460 -5.53 30.82 -24.47
N CYS A 461 -5.76 30.71 -25.77
CA CYS A 461 -4.92 29.89 -26.64
C CYS A 461 -3.57 30.57 -26.86
N LEU A 462 -2.50 29.79 -26.70
CA LEU A 462 -1.11 30.27 -26.77
C LEU A 462 -0.45 30.02 -28.13
N ASP A 463 -1.08 29.20 -28.96
CA ASP A 463 -0.70 28.93 -30.34
C ASP A 463 -1.62 29.67 -31.31
N ASP A 464 -1.11 29.91 -32.50
CA ASP A 464 -1.89 30.49 -33.60
C ASP A 464 -3.07 29.57 -33.97
N PRO A 465 -4.30 30.11 -34.07
CA PRO A 465 -5.45 29.36 -34.54
C PRO A 465 -5.29 29.00 -36.03
N GLU A 466 -5.99 27.96 -36.48
CA GLU A 466 -5.98 27.56 -37.88
C GLU A 466 -6.77 28.56 -38.73
N GLU A 467 -6.20 29.00 -39.86
CA GLU A 467 -6.91 29.85 -40.82
C GLU A 467 -8.00 29.04 -41.51
N VAL A 468 -9.27 29.24 -41.13
CA VAL A 468 -10.40 28.56 -41.76
C VAL A 468 -10.82 29.34 -43.01
N GLU A 469 -10.51 28.81 -44.20
CA GLU A 469 -10.96 29.40 -45.48
C GLU A 469 -12.45 29.14 -45.81
N SER A 470 -13.20 28.39 -44.99
CA SER A 470 -14.56 27.94 -45.33
C SER A 470 -15.70 28.79 -44.74
N GLN A 471 -16.73 28.98 -45.59
CA GLN A 471 -18.01 29.65 -45.31
C GLN A 471 -18.96 28.79 -44.44
N ASP A 472 -18.45 28.03 -43.48
CA ASP A 472 -19.28 27.25 -42.57
C ASP A 472 -19.59 28.08 -41.31
N ASP A 473 -20.88 28.37 -41.10
CA ASP A 473 -21.48 29.20 -40.04
C ASP A 473 -21.32 28.61 -38.61
N ASP A 474 -20.55 27.54 -38.46
CA ASP A 474 -20.39 26.73 -37.23
C ASP A 474 -18.91 26.70 -36.74
N SER A 475 -18.02 27.51 -37.31
CA SER A 475 -16.65 27.71 -36.79
C SER A 475 -16.67 28.73 -35.64
N GLN A 476 -16.08 28.38 -34.49
CA GLN A 476 -16.02 29.30 -33.34
C GLN A 476 -14.98 30.39 -33.65
N SER A 477 -15.44 31.65 -33.74
CA SER A 477 -14.56 32.78 -34.02
C SER A 477 -13.61 33.08 -32.85
N THR A 478 -12.35 33.34 -33.17
CA THR A 478 -11.30 33.73 -32.22
C THR A 478 -11.06 35.24 -32.30
N ARG A 479 -10.62 35.84 -31.20
CA ARG A 479 -10.14 37.23 -31.15
C ARG A 479 -8.73 37.26 -30.60
N GLU A 480 -7.86 37.94 -31.33
CA GLU A 480 -6.50 38.23 -30.91
C GLU A 480 -6.47 39.30 -29.81
N MET A 481 -5.65 39.05 -28.79
CA MET A 481 -5.43 39.92 -27.63
C MET A 481 -3.96 39.84 -27.20
N TYR A 482 -3.50 40.83 -26.44
CA TYR A 482 -2.15 40.88 -25.89
C TYR A 482 -2.19 40.78 -24.37
N LEU A 483 -1.57 39.73 -23.81
CA LEU A 483 -1.44 39.49 -22.38
C LEU A 483 -0.15 40.11 -21.84
N GLU A 484 -0.26 41.05 -20.91
CA GLU A 484 0.87 41.58 -20.16
C GLU A 484 1.21 40.63 -18.98
N PRO A 485 2.33 39.87 -19.04
CA PRO A 485 2.62 38.78 -18.11
C PRO A 485 2.84 39.24 -16.67
N ILE A 486 3.23 40.49 -16.44
CA ILE A 486 3.50 41.00 -15.09
C ILE A 486 2.19 41.26 -14.35
N THR A 487 1.27 41.99 -14.98
CA THR A 487 0.03 42.42 -14.32
C THR A 487 -1.09 41.40 -14.47
N GLY A 488 -1.10 40.62 -15.56
CA GLY A 488 -2.23 39.77 -15.96
C GLY A 488 -3.33 40.55 -16.70
N ARG A 489 -3.01 41.73 -17.24
CA ARG A 489 -3.95 42.52 -18.04
C ARG A 489 -3.97 42.08 -19.50
N LEU A 490 -5.14 42.22 -20.12
CA LEU A 490 -5.35 41.97 -21.54
C LEU A 490 -5.64 43.27 -22.29
N PHE A 491 -5.03 43.40 -23.47
CA PHE A 491 -5.15 44.58 -24.34
C PHE A 491 -5.54 44.19 -25.77
N GLN A 492 -6.38 45.00 -26.40
CA GLN A 492 -6.86 44.75 -27.78
C GLN A 492 -5.79 44.97 -28.84
N ASN A 493 -4.86 45.88 -28.57
CA ASN A 493 -3.74 46.16 -29.44
C ASN A 493 -2.46 45.90 -28.67
N ASP A 494 -1.38 45.65 -29.42
CA ASP A 494 -0.06 45.54 -28.82
C ASP A 494 0.25 46.81 -28.04
N VAL A 495 0.70 46.64 -26.81
CA VAL A 495 1.08 47.73 -25.94
C VAL A 495 2.59 47.73 -25.95
N ASP A 496 3.23 48.88 -26.20
CA ASP A 496 4.69 49.12 -26.20
C ASP A 496 5.43 48.73 -24.89
N SER A 497 4.77 48.00 -23.99
CA SER A 497 5.28 47.35 -22.78
C SER A 497 6.42 46.35 -23.01
N GLY A 498 6.77 45.99 -24.25
CA GLY A 498 7.89 45.12 -24.63
C GLY A 498 7.86 43.69 -24.08
N SER A 499 6.88 43.37 -23.24
CA SER A 499 6.73 42.10 -22.52
C SER A 499 5.36 41.46 -22.74
N ALA A 500 4.43 42.16 -23.38
CA ALA A 500 3.15 41.61 -23.76
C ALA A 500 3.33 40.47 -24.76
N ARG A 501 2.53 39.41 -24.61
CA ARG A 501 2.50 38.27 -25.54
C ARG A 501 1.15 38.16 -26.22
N GLN A 502 1.17 37.73 -27.47
CA GLN A 502 -0.04 37.41 -28.21
C GLN A 502 -0.72 36.18 -27.60
N VAL A 503 -2.05 36.25 -27.51
CA VAL A 503 -2.95 35.17 -27.08
C VAL A 503 -4.27 35.28 -27.84
N TYR A 504 -4.97 34.16 -27.99
CA TYR A 504 -6.27 34.12 -28.66
C TYR A 504 -7.37 33.69 -27.70
N ILE A 505 -8.47 34.45 -27.67
CA ILE A 505 -9.64 34.15 -26.84
C ILE A 505 -10.88 33.90 -27.71
N PRO A 506 -11.97 33.33 -27.18
CA PRO A 506 -13.23 33.24 -27.92
C PRO A 506 -13.80 34.63 -28.24
N ALA A 507 -14.26 34.85 -29.48
CA ALA A 507 -14.83 36.14 -29.89
C ALA A 507 -16.25 36.36 -29.34
N GLU A 508 -17.03 35.28 -29.18
CA GLU A 508 -18.37 35.30 -28.58
C GLU A 508 -18.55 34.18 -27.55
N ALA A 509 -19.44 34.39 -26.58
CA ALA A 509 -19.84 33.36 -25.62
C ALA A 509 -20.77 32.35 -26.31
N PRO A 510 -20.61 31.03 -26.06
CA PRO A 510 -21.40 30.00 -26.73
C PRO A 510 -22.91 30.14 -26.49
N ALA A 511 -23.69 29.70 -27.48
CA ALA A 511 -25.14 29.79 -27.46
C ALA A 511 -25.73 28.96 -26.29
N GLY A 512 -26.39 29.64 -25.34
CA GLY A 512 -27.03 29.00 -24.19
C GLY A 512 -26.30 29.19 -22.85
N ASN A 513 -25.05 29.64 -22.85
CA ASN A 513 -24.34 30.01 -21.63
C ASN A 513 -23.53 31.30 -21.82
N ARG A 514 -24.23 32.45 -21.75
CA ARG A 514 -23.71 33.82 -22.01
C ARG A 514 -22.56 34.26 -21.09
N LYS A 515 -22.09 33.39 -20.18
CA LYS A 515 -21.06 33.65 -19.16
C LYS A 515 -19.77 32.84 -19.35
N ALA A 516 -19.69 31.87 -20.26
CA ALA A 516 -18.48 31.05 -20.40
C ALA A 516 -17.54 31.62 -21.49
N GLY A 517 -16.32 32.02 -21.13
CA GLY A 517 -15.26 32.42 -22.06
C GLY A 517 -14.45 31.22 -22.57
N MET A 518 -15.09 30.07 -22.78
CA MET A 518 -14.43 28.82 -23.13
C MET A 518 -14.55 28.51 -24.62
N PHE A 519 -13.51 27.86 -25.15
CA PHE A 519 -13.56 27.23 -26.46
C PHE A 519 -14.35 25.92 -26.40
N GLU A 520 -15.38 25.78 -27.25
CA GLU A 520 -16.11 24.53 -27.44
C GLU A 520 -15.35 23.56 -28.35
N LYS A 521 -14.56 24.11 -29.28
CA LYS A 521 -13.69 23.38 -30.21
C LYS A 521 -12.25 23.86 -30.05
N CYS A 522 -11.27 23.00 -30.29
CA CYS A 522 -9.89 23.48 -30.33
C CYS A 522 -9.71 24.50 -31.46
N PRO A 523 -9.21 25.73 -31.21
CA PRO A 523 -9.03 26.75 -32.25
C PRO A 523 -7.95 26.40 -33.28
N LYS A 524 -7.12 25.37 -33.04
CA LYS A 524 -6.04 24.93 -33.94
C LYS A 524 -6.37 23.70 -34.78
N CYS A 525 -7.23 22.80 -34.31
CA CYS A 525 -7.57 21.57 -35.06
C CYS A 525 -9.07 21.33 -35.19
N ASN A 526 -9.88 22.27 -34.68
CA ASN A 526 -11.34 22.28 -34.72
C ASN A 526 -12.04 21.03 -34.12
N ASP A 527 -11.31 20.18 -33.41
CA ASP A 527 -11.86 18.96 -32.85
C ASP A 527 -12.79 19.25 -31.66
N ARG A 528 -13.97 18.60 -31.69
CA ARG A 528 -14.99 18.62 -30.63
C ARG A 528 -14.82 17.45 -29.65
N PHE A 529 -14.29 16.31 -30.11
CA PHE A 529 -14.45 15.03 -29.41
C PHE A 529 -13.35 14.74 -28.36
N SER A 530 -12.14 15.26 -28.53
CA SER A 530 -11.03 14.99 -27.59
C SER A 530 -11.03 15.90 -26.36
N GLY A 531 -11.75 17.03 -26.42
CA GLY A 531 -11.84 18.01 -25.34
C GLY A 531 -10.54 18.80 -25.06
N ILE A 532 -10.70 20.07 -24.75
CA ILE A 532 -9.67 20.85 -24.06
C ILE A 532 -9.79 20.48 -22.57
N SER A 533 -8.69 20.01 -21.97
CA SER A 533 -8.73 19.54 -20.59
C SER A 533 -7.50 19.97 -19.83
N ASN A 534 -7.67 20.13 -18.52
CA ASN A 534 -6.53 20.30 -17.65
C ASN A 534 -5.73 19.00 -17.54
N MET A 535 -4.48 19.13 -17.08
CA MET A 535 -3.58 17.99 -16.87
C MET A 535 -3.78 17.33 -15.50
N ALA A 536 -4.95 17.54 -14.90
CA ALA A 536 -5.30 16.93 -13.62
C ALA A 536 -5.59 15.43 -13.80
N THR A 537 -5.09 14.62 -12.88
CA THR A 537 -5.51 13.24 -12.69
C THR A 537 -6.95 13.24 -12.15
N LYS A 538 -7.91 12.96 -13.02
CA LYS A 538 -9.36 12.97 -12.71
C LYS A 538 -9.94 11.56 -12.72
N GLY A 539 -10.90 11.32 -11.83
CA GLY A 539 -11.67 10.08 -11.76
C GLY A 539 -10.93 8.90 -11.15
N ASP A 540 -11.59 7.75 -11.15
CA ASP A 540 -11.09 6.50 -10.58
C ASP A 540 -10.15 5.75 -11.54
N GLU A 541 -10.17 6.07 -12.84
CA GLU A 541 -9.41 5.36 -13.88
C GLU A 541 -7.89 5.33 -13.60
N PRO A 542 -7.23 6.41 -13.18
CA PRO A 542 -5.79 6.36 -12.85
C PRO A 542 -5.50 5.45 -11.66
N PHE A 543 -6.40 5.41 -10.67
CA PHE A 543 -6.30 4.49 -9.55
C PHE A 543 -6.55 3.04 -10.00
N GLN A 544 -7.56 2.80 -10.85
CA GLN A 544 -7.83 1.50 -11.44
C GLN A 544 -6.65 1.01 -12.28
N HIS A 545 -6.03 1.87 -13.08
CA HIS A 545 -4.83 1.54 -13.84
C HIS A 545 -3.65 1.20 -12.93
N LEU A 546 -3.47 1.94 -11.85
CA LEU A 546 -2.41 1.68 -10.87
C LEU A 546 -2.62 0.33 -10.17
N VAL A 547 -3.84 0.08 -9.68
CA VAL A 547 -4.23 -1.19 -9.05
C VAL A 547 -4.13 -2.34 -10.05
N SER A 548 -4.56 -2.14 -11.29
CA SER A 548 -4.48 -3.15 -12.36
C SER A 548 -3.04 -3.46 -12.73
N ALA A 549 -2.19 -2.45 -12.90
CA ALA A 549 -0.76 -2.63 -13.14
C ALA A 549 -0.09 -3.36 -11.98
N GLN A 550 -0.46 -3.02 -10.74
CA GLN A 550 0.03 -3.71 -9.54
C GLN A 550 -0.41 -5.18 -9.53
N LEU A 551 -1.69 -5.47 -9.75
CA LEU A 551 -2.22 -6.84 -9.83
C LEU A 551 -1.58 -7.64 -10.97
N MET A 552 -1.37 -7.03 -12.14
CA MET A 552 -0.72 -7.67 -13.29
C MET A 552 0.79 -7.88 -13.09
N SER A 553 1.43 -7.02 -12.29
CA SER A 553 2.84 -7.14 -11.93
C SER A 553 3.09 -8.08 -10.76
N GLN A 554 2.07 -8.38 -9.96
CA GLN A 554 2.16 -9.41 -8.94
C GLN A 554 2.28 -10.74 -9.67
N PRO A 555 3.28 -11.58 -9.33
CA PRO A 555 3.33 -12.92 -9.85
C PRO A 555 1.99 -13.60 -9.53
N PRO A 556 1.41 -14.37 -10.47
CA PRO A 556 0.19 -15.11 -10.20
C PRO A 556 0.43 -15.92 -8.94
N ILE A 557 -0.37 -15.66 -7.90
CA ILE A 557 -0.37 -16.51 -6.72
C ILE A 557 -0.92 -17.86 -7.21
N PRO A 558 -0.14 -18.95 -7.18
CA PRO A 558 -0.57 -20.25 -7.69
C PRO A 558 -1.80 -20.81 -6.97
#